data_AF-A0A074VJX6-F1
#
_entry.id   AF-A0A074VJX6-F1
#
_cell.length_a   1.000
_cell.length_b   1.000
_cell.length_c   1.000
_cell.angle_alpha   90.00
_cell.angle_beta   90.00
_cell.angle_gamma   90.00
#
_symmetry.space_group_name_H-M   'P 1'
#
loop_
_entity.id
_entity.type
_entity.pdbx_description
1 polymer ?
#
loop_
_entity_poly.entity_id
_entity_poly.type
_entity_poly.pdbx_seq_one_letter_code
_entity_poly.pdbx_strand_id
1 'polypeptide(L)'
;MTTTATIIVDDPLKLRSVAERPDKQQTSNALQLLASGGIPCEGIPIIEDTWTRRQWMLEHMAGAFRVFARKGFTEGTAGHISLRDPVQPDTFWINPLGVHFGMLKASDMVQINEEGQVVGGNRVAVNAAGFAIHSAIHRARPDVNAACHCHSPAGKAWSAFGKRLEIINQDSCLLWNNQEVYEQFGGVVLAKEESVRIAEALGPQSRTMILQNHGLLTCGSTVDEAAYLFTMMEKTCEVQIMADAAGHEKKIIGEEEARFTHEVNADPVTLYTEFQPDFEFEVWKSRGELTNGL
;
A
#
# COMPACT_ATOMS: atom_id res chain seq x y z
N MET A 1 42.63 -5.02 66.77
CA MET A 1 42.12 -3.93 65.90
C MET A 1 42.60 -4.25 64.50
N THR A 2 41.73 -4.86 63.71
CA THR A 2 42.06 -5.31 62.35
C THR A 2 40.91 -4.86 61.47
N THR A 3 41.13 -3.75 60.77
CA THR A 3 40.17 -3.06 59.92
C THR A 3 39.96 -3.90 58.66
N THR A 4 38.75 -4.42 58.46
CA THR A 4 38.36 -5.10 57.22
C THR A 4 37.70 -4.06 56.32
N ALA A 5 38.30 -3.80 55.15
CA ALA A 5 37.79 -2.86 54.16
C ALA A 5 36.69 -3.55 53.33
N THR A 6 35.50 -2.95 53.35
CA THR A 6 34.36 -3.32 52.52
C THR A 6 34.60 -2.85 51.09
N ILE A 7 34.58 -3.77 50.12
CA ILE A 7 34.54 -3.46 48.69
C ILE A 7 33.11 -3.02 48.36
N ILE A 8 32.94 -1.75 48.00
CA ILE A 8 31.70 -1.22 47.41
C ILE A 8 31.70 -1.63 45.94
N VAL A 9 30.68 -2.35 45.52
CA VAL A 9 30.44 -2.69 44.12
C VAL A 9 29.64 -1.53 43.52
N ASP A 10 30.25 -0.76 42.63
CA ASP A 10 29.59 0.35 41.94
C ASP A 10 28.58 -0.16 40.90
N ASP A 11 27.40 0.46 40.92
CA ASP A 11 26.20 0.27 40.11
C ASP A 11 26.46 0.41 38.59
N PRO A 12 26.01 -0.53 37.72
CA PRO A 12 26.26 -0.46 36.28
C PRO A 12 25.42 0.57 35.51
N LEU A 13 24.51 1.32 36.15
CA LEU A 13 23.65 2.29 35.46
C LEU A 13 24.18 3.73 35.58
N LYS A 14 25.26 4.05 34.86
CA LYS A 14 25.58 5.44 34.48
C LYS A 14 25.40 5.63 32.98
N LEU A 15 24.30 6.33 32.65
CA LEU A 15 24.03 6.91 31.34
C LEU A 15 25.28 7.64 30.81
N ARG A 16 25.82 7.15 29.69
CA ARG A 16 26.72 7.93 28.86
C ARG A 16 25.89 8.76 27.89
N SER A 17 25.86 10.06 28.14
CA SER A 17 25.58 11.06 27.12
C SER A 17 26.67 11.05 26.07
N VAL A 18 26.28 10.98 24.79
CA VAL A 18 26.79 11.68 23.60
C VAL A 18 26.47 10.77 22.41
N ALA A 19 25.41 11.11 21.68
CA ALA A 19 25.23 10.67 20.31
C ALA A 19 25.20 11.95 19.46
N GLU A 20 26.31 12.20 18.78
CA GLU A 20 26.36 13.11 17.64
C GLU A 20 25.36 12.62 16.59
N ARG A 21 24.64 13.56 15.97
CA ARG A 21 23.64 13.24 14.94
C ARG A 21 24.35 12.72 13.69
N PRO A 22 23.99 11.55 13.15
CA PRO A 22 24.43 11.19 11.81
C PRO A 22 23.63 11.95 10.75
N ASP A 23 24.30 12.20 9.64
CA ASP A 23 23.84 12.94 8.47
C ASP A 23 22.62 12.31 7.78
N LYS A 24 21.93 13.14 6.99
CA LYS A 24 20.70 12.87 6.24
C LYS A 24 20.79 11.64 5.32
N GLN A 25 20.21 10.51 5.74
CA GLN A 25 19.62 9.51 4.85
C GLN A 25 18.55 8.76 5.66
N GLN A 26 17.29 9.13 5.43
CA GLN A 26 16.15 8.60 6.18
C GLN A 26 15.77 7.23 5.61
N THR A 27 16.54 6.19 5.93
CA THR A 27 16.01 4.83 6.02
C THR A 27 15.08 4.81 7.23
N SER A 28 13.91 4.17 7.12
CA SER A 28 13.02 4.04 8.27
C SER A 28 13.76 3.37 9.43
N ASN A 29 13.72 4.01 10.60
CA ASN A 29 14.33 3.48 11.81
C ASN A 29 13.69 2.14 12.23
N ALA A 30 12.44 1.89 11.84
CA ALA A 30 11.71 0.69 12.24
C ALA A 30 12.20 -0.58 11.54
N LEU A 31 12.39 -0.52 10.22
CA LEU A 31 12.90 -1.66 9.44
C LEU A 31 14.31 -2.07 9.91
N GLN A 32 15.13 -1.10 10.31
CA GLN A 32 16.46 -1.35 10.87
C GLN A 32 16.40 -2.07 12.24
N LEU A 33 15.32 -1.88 13.03
CA LEU A 33 15.12 -2.58 14.30
C LEU A 33 14.72 -4.05 14.12
N LEU A 34 14.13 -4.40 12.97
CA LEU A 34 13.78 -5.78 12.63
C LEU A 34 15.00 -6.58 12.12
N ALA A 35 15.96 -5.90 11.51
CA ALA A 35 17.19 -6.53 11.03
C ALA A 35 18.15 -6.86 12.18
N SER A 36 18.64 -8.11 12.21
CA SER A 36 19.66 -8.55 13.16
C SER A 36 21.05 -8.57 12.52
N GLY A 37 22.11 -8.48 13.34
CA GLY A 37 23.49 -8.58 12.85
C GLY A 37 24.06 -7.29 12.24
N GLY A 38 23.37 -6.15 12.37
CA GLY A 38 23.84 -4.85 11.88
C GLY A 38 23.84 -4.71 10.35
N ILE A 39 23.17 -5.63 9.65
CA ILE A 39 23.00 -5.58 8.20
C ILE A 39 21.77 -4.73 7.90
N PRO A 40 21.89 -3.63 7.13
CA PRO A 40 20.74 -2.81 6.80
C PRO A 40 19.81 -3.54 5.83
N CYS A 41 18.51 -3.30 5.99
CA CYS A 41 17.52 -3.68 4.98
C CYS A 41 17.41 -2.54 3.97
N GLU A 42 17.52 -2.85 2.67
CA GLU A 42 17.42 -1.85 1.62
C GLU A 42 15.98 -1.31 1.54
N GLY A 43 15.85 0.02 1.49
CA GLY A 43 14.57 0.70 1.37
C GLY A 43 14.19 1.00 -0.08
N ILE A 44 13.33 2.00 -0.28
CA ILE A 44 12.94 2.47 -1.61
C ILE A 44 14.19 3.00 -2.35
N PRO A 45 14.48 2.53 -3.58
CA PRO A 45 15.65 2.98 -4.32
C PRO A 45 15.54 4.45 -4.73
N ILE A 46 16.66 5.17 -4.65
CA ILE A 46 16.76 6.55 -5.13
C ILE A 46 17.17 6.52 -6.62
N ILE A 47 16.24 6.87 -7.50
CA ILE A 47 16.48 6.93 -8.95
C ILE A 47 16.31 8.38 -9.40
N GLU A 48 17.43 9.05 -9.70
CA GLU A 48 17.46 10.48 -10.09
C GLU A 48 16.91 10.71 -11.50
N ASP A 49 17.27 9.85 -12.46
CA ASP A 49 16.77 9.96 -13.82
C ASP A 49 15.28 9.61 -13.88
N THR A 50 14.47 10.60 -14.20
CA THR A 50 13.00 10.47 -14.19
C THR A 50 12.48 9.43 -15.18
N TRP A 51 13.19 9.16 -16.28
CA TRP A 51 12.82 8.14 -17.26
C TRP A 51 13.12 6.73 -16.76
N THR A 52 14.28 6.52 -16.15
CA THR A 52 14.63 5.28 -15.45
C THR A 52 13.66 5.03 -14.30
N ARG A 53 13.33 6.08 -13.53
CA ARG A 53 12.35 6.00 -12.44
C ARG A 53 10.97 5.61 -12.95
N ARG A 54 10.53 6.18 -14.07
CA ARG A 54 9.26 5.79 -14.74
C ARG A 54 9.28 4.30 -15.08
N GLN A 55 10.33 3.81 -15.73
CA GLN A 55 10.41 2.40 -16.12
C GLN A 55 10.33 1.49 -14.89
N TRP A 56 11.12 1.77 -13.85
CA TRP A 56 11.08 1.05 -12.58
C TRP A 56 9.67 1.04 -11.95
N MET A 57 9.03 2.20 -11.90
CA MET A 57 7.67 2.38 -11.40
C MET A 57 6.63 1.53 -12.18
N LEU A 58 6.77 1.41 -13.51
CA LEU A 58 5.89 0.58 -14.35
C LEU A 58 6.11 -0.92 -14.20
N GLU A 59 7.35 -1.35 -13.98
CA GLU A 59 7.68 -2.75 -13.70
C GLU A 59 7.09 -3.18 -12.35
N HIS A 60 7.23 -2.33 -11.33
CA HIS A 60 6.61 -2.54 -10.02
C HIS A 60 5.08 -2.56 -10.10
N MET A 61 4.49 -1.69 -10.92
CA MET A 61 3.04 -1.69 -11.18
C MET A 61 2.58 -2.98 -11.86
N ALA A 62 3.30 -3.47 -12.87
CA ALA A 62 3.01 -4.76 -13.49
C ALA A 62 3.16 -5.91 -12.47
N GLY A 63 4.18 -5.85 -11.62
CA GLY A 63 4.40 -6.81 -10.53
C GLY A 63 3.23 -6.83 -9.54
N ALA A 64 2.72 -5.66 -9.16
CA ALA A 64 1.56 -5.55 -8.28
C ALA A 64 0.33 -6.27 -8.83
N PHE A 65 0.04 -6.10 -10.12
CA PHE A 65 -1.02 -6.87 -10.77
C PHE A 65 -0.78 -8.39 -10.73
N ARG A 66 0.45 -8.84 -11.02
CA ARG A 66 0.76 -10.27 -10.98
C ARG A 66 0.64 -10.86 -9.58
N VAL A 67 1.02 -10.11 -8.55
CA VAL A 67 0.78 -10.47 -7.14
C VAL A 67 -0.71 -10.60 -6.85
N PHE A 68 -1.52 -9.62 -7.26
CA PHE A 68 -2.98 -9.66 -7.09
C PHE A 68 -3.60 -10.86 -7.80
N ALA A 69 -3.12 -11.19 -9.00
CA ALA A 69 -3.56 -12.37 -9.73
C ALA A 69 -3.21 -13.68 -8.99
N ARG A 70 -1.98 -13.81 -8.51
CA ARG A 70 -1.55 -15.00 -7.74
C ARG A 70 -2.34 -15.16 -6.44
N LYS A 71 -2.70 -14.06 -5.78
CA LYS A 71 -3.53 -14.07 -4.57
C LYS A 71 -5.03 -14.25 -4.84
N GLY A 72 -5.45 -14.31 -6.11
CA GLY A 72 -6.83 -14.60 -6.50
C GLY A 72 -7.76 -13.39 -6.43
N PHE A 73 -7.25 -12.16 -6.59
CA PHE A 73 -8.04 -10.94 -6.47
C PHE A 73 -8.71 -10.50 -7.80
N THR A 74 -8.47 -11.24 -8.89
CA THR A 74 -9.04 -10.96 -10.21
C THR A 74 -10.54 -11.23 -10.25
N GLU A 75 -11.32 -10.33 -10.87
CA GLU A 75 -12.75 -10.48 -11.10
C GLU A 75 -13.10 -9.97 -12.51
N GLY A 76 -13.09 -10.85 -13.50
CA GLY A 76 -13.34 -10.47 -14.90
C GLY A 76 -12.42 -9.32 -15.36
N THR A 77 -13.02 -8.20 -15.77
CA THR A 77 -12.32 -6.98 -16.18
C THR A 77 -12.28 -5.89 -15.11
N ALA A 78 -12.73 -6.18 -13.89
CA ALA A 78 -12.72 -5.23 -12.78
C ALA A 78 -11.31 -5.10 -12.17
N GLY A 79 -11.10 -3.96 -11.51
CA GLY A 79 -9.87 -3.63 -10.84
C GLY A 79 -8.88 -2.86 -11.72
N HIS A 80 -8.17 -1.95 -11.06
CA HIS A 80 -7.25 -1.03 -11.68
C HIS A 80 -6.25 -0.52 -10.64
N ILE A 81 -5.04 -0.28 -11.12
CA ILE A 81 -3.99 0.42 -10.41
C ILE A 81 -3.68 1.66 -11.25
N SER A 82 -3.51 2.81 -10.61
CA SER A 82 -2.99 4.00 -11.29
C SER A 82 -1.71 4.48 -10.64
N LEU A 83 -0.88 5.16 -11.44
CA LEU A 83 0.41 5.66 -11.00
C LEU A 83 0.70 7.03 -11.63
N ARG A 84 0.96 8.05 -10.82
CA ARG A 84 1.35 9.38 -11.29
C ARG A 84 2.69 9.29 -12.00
N ASP A 85 2.79 9.87 -13.18
CA ASP A 85 4.00 9.83 -13.96
C ASP A 85 5.11 10.74 -13.38
N PRO A 86 6.35 10.24 -13.20
CA PRO A 86 7.43 11.04 -12.63
C PRO A 86 8.06 12.07 -13.57
N VAL A 87 7.72 12.07 -14.86
CA VAL A 87 8.24 12.99 -15.89
C VAL A 87 7.21 14.08 -16.24
N GLN A 88 5.92 13.72 -16.27
CA GLN A 88 4.74 14.54 -16.57
C GLN A 88 3.72 14.35 -15.43
N PRO A 89 3.88 15.03 -14.28
CA PRO A 89 3.11 14.76 -13.05
C PRO A 89 1.59 15.00 -13.11
N ASP A 90 1.11 15.62 -14.19
CA ASP A 90 -0.28 15.83 -14.57
C ASP A 90 -0.89 14.66 -15.36
N THR A 91 -0.11 13.61 -15.61
CA THR A 91 -0.53 12.39 -16.28
C THR A 91 -0.35 11.16 -15.38
N PHE A 92 -1.06 10.09 -15.73
CA PHE A 92 -1.12 8.85 -14.95
C PHE A 92 -0.96 7.64 -15.85
N TRP A 93 -0.38 6.57 -15.33
CA TRP A 93 -0.36 5.25 -15.94
C TRP A 93 -1.48 4.40 -15.37
N ILE A 94 -2.14 3.60 -16.20
CA ILE A 94 -3.17 2.63 -15.83
C ILE A 94 -3.05 1.36 -16.66
N ASN A 95 -3.55 0.23 -16.15
CA ASN A 95 -3.63 -1.01 -16.92
C ASN A 95 -4.65 -0.93 -18.08
N PRO A 96 -4.42 -1.68 -19.16
CA PRO A 96 -5.38 -1.83 -20.24
C PRO A 96 -6.62 -2.61 -19.78
N LEU A 97 -7.77 -2.29 -20.36
CA LEU A 97 -9.03 -2.99 -20.13
C LEU A 97 -9.01 -4.37 -20.79
N GLY A 98 -9.41 -5.41 -20.06
CA GLY A 98 -9.61 -6.75 -20.61
C GLY A 98 -8.35 -7.62 -20.69
N VAL A 99 -7.22 -7.17 -20.15
CA VAL A 99 -6.00 -7.98 -20.02
C VAL A 99 -5.93 -8.57 -18.62
N HIS A 100 -5.68 -9.88 -18.52
CA HIS A 100 -5.58 -10.56 -17.24
C HIS A 100 -4.37 -10.06 -16.44
N PHE A 101 -4.56 -9.75 -15.15
CA PHE A 101 -3.52 -9.17 -14.30
C PHE A 101 -2.21 -9.97 -14.28
N GLY A 102 -2.31 -11.31 -14.27
CA GLY A 102 -1.15 -12.21 -14.31
C GLY A 102 -0.30 -12.16 -15.59
N MET A 103 -0.75 -11.45 -16.63
CA MET A 103 -0.04 -11.30 -17.90
C MET A 103 0.60 -9.92 -18.08
N LEU A 104 0.21 -8.93 -17.28
CA LEU A 104 0.61 -7.54 -17.48
C LEU A 104 2.14 -7.36 -17.38
N LYS A 105 2.65 -6.45 -18.20
CA LYS A 105 4.05 -5.97 -18.26
C LYS A 105 4.08 -4.45 -18.20
N ALA A 106 5.26 -3.88 -17.98
CA ALA A 106 5.45 -2.43 -18.01
C ALA A 106 5.00 -1.82 -19.35
N SER A 107 5.28 -2.48 -20.47
CA SER A 107 4.89 -2.00 -21.81
C SER A 107 3.41 -2.11 -22.15
N ASP A 108 2.62 -2.85 -21.36
CA ASP A 108 1.18 -2.91 -21.55
C ASP A 108 0.46 -1.65 -21.04
N MET A 109 1.12 -0.87 -20.17
CA MET A 109 0.51 0.25 -19.47
C MET A 109 0.17 1.41 -20.40
N VAL A 110 -0.95 2.07 -20.11
CA VAL A 110 -1.51 3.18 -20.88
C VAL A 110 -1.29 4.46 -20.11
N GLN A 111 -0.69 5.48 -20.74
CA GLN A 111 -0.56 6.81 -20.14
C GLN A 111 -1.79 7.65 -20.52
N ILE A 112 -2.43 8.22 -19.51
CA ILE A 112 -3.65 9.02 -19.63
C ILE A 112 -3.52 10.36 -18.88
N ASN A 113 -4.25 11.38 -19.35
CA ASN A 113 -4.36 12.66 -18.62
C ASN A 113 -5.48 12.62 -17.56
N GLU A 114 -5.65 13.72 -16.81
CA GLU A 114 -6.69 13.85 -15.77
C GLU A 114 -8.12 13.61 -16.27
N GLU A 115 -8.40 13.89 -17.55
CA GLU A 115 -9.69 13.65 -18.22
C GLU A 115 -9.85 12.22 -18.74
N GLY A 116 -8.88 11.34 -18.52
CA GLY A 116 -8.91 9.94 -18.95
C GLY A 116 -8.64 9.72 -20.44
N GLN A 117 -8.06 10.71 -21.12
CA GLN A 117 -7.66 10.59 -22.53
C GLN A 117 -6.27 9.96 -22.65
N VAL A 118 -6.11 9.05 -23.61
CA VAL A 118 -4.82 8.38 -23.89
C VAL A 118 -3.83 9.35 -24.53
N VAL A 119 -2.74 9.62 -23.83
CA VAL A 119 -1.68 10.56 -24.24
C VAL A 119 -0.34 9.89 -24.54
N GLY A 120 -0.14 8.63 -24.11
CA GLY A 120 1.11 7.91 -24.32
C GLY A 120 1.04 6.44 -23.92
N GLY A 121 2.18 5.75 -23.95
CA GLY A 121 2.26 4.31 -23.66
C GLY A 121 1.53 3.46 -24.70
N ASN A 122 0.96 2.35 -24.26
CA ASN A 122 0.14 1.49 -25.09
C ASN A 122 -1.17 2.18 -25.50
N ARG A 123 -1.57 2.09 -26.77
CA ARG A 123 -2.74 2.82 -27.31
C ARG A 123 -3.97 1.94 -27.38
N VAL A 124 -4.45 1.48 -26.23
CA VAL A 124 -5.61 0.58 -26.10
C VAL A 124 -6.65 1.14 -25.12
N ALA A 125 -7.82 0.50 -25.07
CA ALA A 125 -8.91 0.92 -24.19
C ALA A 125 -8.55 0.77 -22.71
N VAL A 126 -9.06 1.69 -21.88
CA VAL A 126 -8.93 1.68 -20.40
C VAL A 126 -10.31 1.77 -19.76
N ASN A 127 -10.43 1.41 -18.48
CA ASN A 127 -11.67 1.55 -17.74
C ASN A 127 -11.89 3.02 -17.30
N ALA A 128 -12.66 3.78 -18.08
CA ALA A 128 -12.91 5.20 -17.82
C ALA A 128 -13.59 5.47 -16.46
N ALA A 129 -14.57 4.64 -16.08
CA ALA A 129 -15.26 4.79 -14.79
C ALA A 129 -14.33 4.48 -13.61
N GLY A 130 -13.51 3.44 -13.73
CA GLY A 130 -12.49 3.10 -12.74
C GLY A 130 -11.44 4.20 -12.58
N PHE A 131 -10.97 4.77 -13.69
CA PHE A 131 -10.02 5.88 -13.64
C PHE A 131 -10.62 7.16 -13.06
N ALA A 132 -11.92 7.43 -13.23
CA ALA A 132 -12.54 8.63 -12.65
C ALA A 132 -12.37 8.71 -11.12
N ILE A 133 -12.41 7.57 -10.43
CA ILE A 133 -12.14 7.47 -8.98
C ILE A 133 -10.69 7.85 -8.68
N HIS A 134 -9.75 7.23 -9.39
CA HIS A 134 -8.32 7.44 -9.17
C HIS A 134 -7.89 8.89 -9.52
N SER A 135 -8.44 9.46 -10.60
CA SER A 135 -8.22 10.86 -11.01
C SER A 135 -8.68 11.84 -9.93
N ALA A 136 -9.86 11.62 -9.33
CA ALA A 136 -10.34 12.46 -8.23
C ALA A 136 -9.44 12.38 -6.99
N ILE A 137 -8.97 11.18 -6.64
CA ILE A 137 -8.04 10.98 -5.53
C ILE A 137 -6.70 11.68 -5.80
N HIS A 138 -6.09 11.44 -6.95
CA HIS A 138 -4.81 12.07 -7.30
C HIS A 138 -4.89 13.60 -7.36
N ARG A 139 -6.03 14.16 -7.76
CA ARG A 139 -6.26 15.60 -7.74
C ARG A 139 -6.40 16.13 -6.31
N ALA A 140 -7.13 15.44 -5.45
CA ALA A 140 -7.34 15.84 -4.06
C ALA A 140 -6.09 15.61 -3.18
N ARG A 141 -5.25 14.64 -3.54
CA ARG A 141 -4.09 14.18 -2.76
C ARG A 141 -2.81 14.18 -3.62
N PRO A 142 -2.11 15.32 -3.74
CA PRO A 142 -0.82 15.40 -4.43
C PRO A 142 0.26 14.49 -3.85
N ASP A 143 0.12 14.08 -2.59
CA ASP A 143 1.00 13.12 -1.90
C ASP A 143 0.73 11.65 -2.28
N VAL A 144 -0.40 11.36 -2.94
CA VAL A 144 -0.72 10.04 -3.49
C VAL A 144 -0.18 9.92 -4.91
N ASN A 145 0.79 9.03 -5.10
CA ASN A 145 1.33 8.69 -6.41
C ASN A 145 0.74 7.41 -6.96
N ALA A 146 0.29 6.48 -6.12
CA ALA A 146 -0.33 5.24 -6.55
C ALA A 146 -1.68 5.01 -5.87
N ALA A 147 -2.63 4.44 -6.60
CA ALA A 147 -3.90 3.97 -6.05
C ALA A 147 -4.22 2.58 -6.61
N CYS A 148 -4.69 1.68 -5.75
CA CYS A 148 -5.05 0.31 -6.07
C CYS A 148 -6.53 0.05 -5.73
N HIS A 149 -7.27 -0.56 -6.64
CA HIS A 149 -8.64 -1.00 -6.42
C HIS A 149 -8.86 -2.35 -7.11
N CYS A 150 -9.47 -3.30 -6.41
CA CYS A 150 -9.91 -4.59 -6.94
C CYS A 150 -11.17 -5.07 -6.21
N HIS A 151 -11.89 -6.01 -6.82
CA HIS A 151 -13.08 -6.65 -6.24
C HIS A 151 -12.69 -7.97 -5.57
N SER A 152 -11.68 -7.91 -4.70
CA SER A 152 -11.12 -9.08 -4.01
C SER A 152 -12.16 -9.75 -3.10
N PRO A 153 -12.13 -11.08 -2.93
CA PRO A 153 -13.23 -11.82 -2.32
C PRO A 153 -13.63 -11.38 -0.91
N ALA A 154 -12.68 -11.27 0.02
CA ALA A 154 -12.95 -10.95 1.41
C ALA A 154 -13.26 -9.47 1.60
N GLY A 155 -12.55 -8.59 0.91
CA GLY A 155 -12.78 -7.14 0.89
C GLY A 155 -14.15 -6.79 0.35
N LYS A 156 -14.56 -7.42 -0.76
CA LYS A 156 -15.93 -7.30 -1.29
C LYS A 156 -16.96 -7.81 -0.29
N ALA A 157 -16.73 -8.97 0.34
CA ALA A 157 -17.63 -9.51 1.35
C ALA A 157 -17.78 -8.57 2.56
N TRP A 158 -16.66 -8.09 3.11
CA TRP A 158 -16.66 -7.18 4.26
C TRP A 158 -17.30 -5.83 3.94
N SER A 159 -17.08 -5.32 2.72
CA SER A 159 -17.66 -4.04 2.28
C SER A 159 -19.19 -4.02 2.33
N ALA A 160 -19.85 -5.17 2.29
CA ALA A 160 -21.31 -5.24 2.40
C ALA A 160 -21.84 -4.74 3.75
N PHE A 161 -21.00 -4.76 4.80
CA PHE A 161 -21.38 -4.28 6.13
C PHE A 161 -21.27 -2.76 6.30
N GLY A 162 -20.53 -2.07 5.42
CA GLY A 162 -20.28 -0.63 5.53
C GLY A 162 -19.63 -0.24 6.86
N LYS A 163 -18.63 -1.00 7.31
CA LYS A 163 -17.97 -0.81 8.61
C LYS A 163 -16.46 -0.91 8.52
N ARG A 164 -15.78 -0.16 9.39
CA ARG A 164 -14.34 -0.26 9.64
C ARG A 164 -13.97 -1.67 10.12
N LEU A 165 -12.75 -2.09 9.82
CA LEU A 165 -12.12 -3.31 10.35
C LEU A 165 -11.65 -3.06 11.78
N GLU A 166 -11.83 -4.04 12.65
CA GLU A 166 -11.39 -3.94 14.04
C GLU A 166 -9.89 -4.26 14.15
N ILE A 167 -9.23 -3.66 15.15
CA ILE A 167 -7.81 -3.87 15.42
C ILE A 167 -7.64 -5.10 16.33
N ILE A 168 -7.70 -6.28 15.73
CA ILE A 168 -7.75 -7.59 16.44
C ILE A 168 -6.44 -8.38 16.40
N ASN A 169 -5.47 -7.95 15.60
CA ASN A 169 -4.16 -8.57 15.46
C ASN A 169 -3.09 -7.51 15.07
N GLN A 170 -1.81 -7.89 15.09
CA GLN A 170 -0.72 -6.96 14.81
C GLN A 170 -0.82 -6.31 13.42
N ASP A 171 -1.21 -7.07 12.39
CA ASP A 171 -1.31 -6.56 11.01
C ASP A 171 -2.40 -5.48 10.90
N SER A 172 -3.54 -5.71 11.57
CA SER A 172 -4.64 -4.74 11.60
C SER A 172 -4.26 -3.41 12.26
N CYS A 173 -3.19 -3.34 13.07
CA CYS A 173 -2.69 -2.06 13.61
C CYS A 173 -2.27 -1.08 12.52
N LEU A 174 -1.93 -1.53 11.30
CA LEU A 174 -1.69 -0.65 10.15
C LEU A 174 -2.90 0.21 9.77
N LEU A 175 -4.11 -0.21 10.18
CA LEU A 175 -5.36 0.49 9.96
C LEU A 175 -5.73 1.46 11.10
N TRP A 176 -4.93 1.52 12.18
CA TRP A 176 -5.15 2.50 13.25
C TRP A 176 -5.00 3.91 12.69
N ASN A 177 -6.07 4.71 12.77
CA ASN A 177 -6.17 6.06 12.17
C ASN A 177 -5.82 6.12 10.66
N ASN A 178 -6.00 5.02 9.93
CA ASN A 178 -5.60 4.91 8.53
C ASN A 178 -6.62 4.12 7.68
N GLN A 179 -7.90 4.16 8.07
CA GLN A 179 -8.99 3.48 7.37
C GLN A 179 -10.26 4.32 7.34
N GLU A 180 -10.85 4.43 6.15
CA GLU A 180 -12.14 5.10 5.95
C GLU A 180 -13.19 4.17 5.36
N VAL A 181 -14.45 4.58 5.48
CA VAL A 181 -15.59 3.88 4.88
C VAL A 181 -16.38 4.87 4.05
N TYR A 182 -16.55 4.58 2.76
CA TYR A 182 -17.51 5.27 1.93
C TYR A 182 -18.84 4.50 1.97
N GLU A 183 -19.83 5.07 2.65
CA GLU A 183 -21.13 4.42 2.98
C GLU A 183 -22.21 4.63 1.90
N GLN A 184 -21.82 4.77 0.63
CA GLN A 184 -22.76 4.92 -0.48
C GLN A 184 -22.32 4.07 -1.66
N PHE A 185 -23.30 3.69 -2.49
CA PHE A 185 -23.09 2.99 -3.75
C PHE A 185 -23.97 3.63 -4.82
N GLY A 186 -23.39 4.53 -5.61
CA GLY A 186 -24.07 5.25 -6.71
C GLY A 186 -24.11 4.47 -8.02
N GLY A 187 -23.21 3.50 -8.17
CA GLY A 187 -23.06 2.67 -9.36
C GLY A 187 -22.37 3.40 -10.52
N VAL A 188 -22.00 2.64 -11.55
CA VAL A 188 -21.08 3.10 -12.63
C VAL A 188 -21.57 4.35 -13.38
N VAL A 189 -22.87 4.60 -13.44
CA VAL A 189 -23.46 5.75 -14.17
C VAL A 189 -23.12 7.10 -13.52
N LEU A 190 -22.86 7.14 -12.21
CA LEU A 190 -22.61 8.35 -11.43
C LEU A 190 -21.12 8.56 -11.12
N ALA A 191 -20.23 7.92 -11.88
CA ALA A 191 -18.81 7.80 -11.54
C ALA A 191 -18.10 9.14 -11.28
N LYS A 192 -18.50 10.24 -11.92
CA LYS A 192 -17.83 11.55 -11.75
C LYS A 192 -18.21 12.23 -10.43
N GLU A 193 -19.49 12.26 -10.07
CA GLU A 193 -19.94 12.83 -8.81
C GLU A 193 -19.58 11.91 -7.63
N GLU A 194 -19.64 10.60 -7.86
CA GLU A 194 -19.23 9.59 -6.89
C GLU A 194 -17.72 9.62 -6.63
N SER A 195 -16.88 9.81 -7.65
CA SER A 195 -15.43 9.88 -7.46
C SER A 195 -14.99 11.05 -6.56
N VAL A 196 -15.65 12.21 -6.67
CA VAL A 196 -15.39 13.35 -5.79
C VAL A 196 -15.75 13.02 -4.35
N ARG A 197 -16.92 12.41 -4.11
CA ARG A 197 -17.34 11.99 -2.76
C ARG A 197 -16.43 10.91 -2.17
N ILE A 198 -15.95 9.98 -2.99
CA ILE A 198 -14.96 8.98 -2.56
C ILE A 198 -13.66 9.67 -2.15
N ALA A 199 -13.15 10.61 -2.95
CA ALA A 199 -11.93 11.34 -2.61
C ALA A 199 -12.09 12.18 -1.33
N GLU A 200 -13.26 12.81 -1.12
CA GLU A 200 -13.60 13.53 0.12
C GLU A 200 -13.66 12.58 1.33
N ALA A 201 -14.30 11.41 1.17
CA ALA A 201 -14.40 10.40 2.23
C ALA A 201 -13.05 9.80 2.61
N LEU A 202 -12.06 9.78 1.70
CA LEU A 202 -10.70 9.30 1.98
C LEU A 202 -9.98 10.27 2.92
N GLY A 203 -10.35 11.53 2.86
CA GLY A 203 -9.77 12.57 3.68
C GLY A 203 -8.29 12.83 3.37
N PRO A 204 -7.65 13.66 4.19
CA PRO A 204 -6.30 14.17 3.93
C PRO A 204 -5.17 13.24 4.38
N GLN A 205 -5.47 12.19 5.16
CA GLN A 205 -4.45 11.38 5.84
C GLN A 205 -4.53 9.92 5.42
N SER A 206 -5.70 9.29 5.57
CA SER A 206 -5.91 7.86 5.35
C SER A 206 -5.44 7.40 3.96
N ARG A 207 -4.90 6.18 3.93
CA ARG A 207 -4.41 5.45 2.76
C ARG A 207 -5.28 4.26 2.40
N THR A 208 -6.21 3.85 3.25
CA THR A 208 -7.08 2.70 3.01
C THR A 208 -8.55 3.08 3.14
N MET A 209 -9.39 2.46 2.33
CA MET A 209 -10.82 2.72 2.30
C MET A 209 -11.61 1.46 1.94
N ILE A 210 -12.73 1.29 2.62
CA ILE A 210 -13.79 0.36 2.28
C ILE A 210 -14.86 1.11 1.50
N LEU A 211 -15.13 0.66 0.28
CA LEU A 211 -16.22 1.16 -0.55
C LEU A 211 -17.44 0.26 -0.34
N GLN A 212 -18.47 0.74 0.37
CA GLN A 212 -19.61 -0.09 0.75
C GLN A 212 -20.24 -0.76 -0.48
N ASN A 213 -20.52 -2.07 -0.36
CA ASN A 213 -21.07 -2.91 -1.42
C ASN A 213 -20.21 -3.00 -2.71
N HIS A 214 -18.94 -2.58 -2.67
CA HIS A 214 -18.08 -2.50 -3.86
C HIS A 214 -16.74 -3.23 -3.66
N GLY A 215 -15.95 -2.86 -2.65
CA GLY A 215 -14.64 -3.48 -2.43
C GLY A 215 -13.69 -2.57 -1.66
N LEU A 216 -12.39 -2.75 -1.90
CA LEU A 216 -11.33 -2.00 -1.21
C LEU A 216 -10.67 -1.00 -2.16
N LEU A 217 -10.18 0.09 -1.59
CA LEU A 217 -9.33 1.07 -2.27
C LEU A 217 -8.17 1.43 -1.35
N THR A 218 -6.95 1.38 -1.89
CA THR A 218 -5.74 1.77 -1.15
C THR A 218 -4.89 2.74 -1.96
N CYS A 219 -4.10 3.54 -1.27
CA CYS A 219 -3.25 4.59 -1.82
C CYS A 219 -1.84 4.48 -1.25
N GLY A 220 -0.86 5.05 -1.95
CA GLY A 220 0.52 5.10 -1.49
C GLY A 220 1.36 6.14 -2.24
N SER A 221 2.53 6.43 -1.68
CA SER A 221 3.60 7.19 -2.34
C SER A 221 4.35 6.36 -3.39
N THR A 222 4.29 5.03 -3.26
CA THR A 222 4.75 4.03 -4.24
C THR A 222 3.62 3.05 -4.56
N VAL A 223 3.71 2.35 -5.68
CA VAL A 223 2.75 1.30 -6.04
C VAL A 223 2.85 0.10 -5.10
N ASP A 224 4.05 -0.21 -4.62
CA ASP A 224 4.33 -1.26 -3.65
C ASP A 224 3.64 -1.00 -2.30
N GLU A 225 3.73 0.23 -1.78
CA GLU A 225 3.02 0.64 -0.56
C GLU A 225 1.51 0.44 -0.72
N ALA A 226 0.93 0.96 -1.81
CA ALA A 226 -0.50 0.83 -2.08
C ALA A 226 -0.92 -0.65 -2.24
N ALA A 227 -0.12 -1.45 -2.94
CA ALA A 227 -0.38 -2.86 -3.18
C ALA A 227 -0.25 -3.70 -1.91
N TYR A 228 0.75 -3.44 -1.06
CA TYR A 228 0.88 -4.12 0.22
C TYR A 228 -0.31 -3.82 1.13
N LEU A 229 -0.66 -2.53 1.29
CA LEU A 229 -1.85 -2.12 2.04
C LEU A 229 -3.10 -2.83 1.54
N PHE A 230 -3.26 -2.99 0.22
CA PHE A 230 -4.37 -3.74 -0.36
C PHE A 230 -4.37 -5.20 0.08
N THR A 231 -3.23 -5.88 -0.04
CA THR A 231 -3.10 -7.31 0.29
C THR A 231 -3.28 -7.58 1.79
N MET A 232 -2.80 -6.66 2.64
CA MET A 232 -2.94 -6.72 4.08
C MET A 232 -4.39 -6.46 4.48
N MET A 233 -5.04 -5.47 3.88
CA MET A 233 -6.44 -5.14 4.16
C MET A 233 -7.38 -6.27 3.72
N GLU A 234 -7.16 -6.87 2.55
CA GLU A 234 -7.88 -8.07 2.11
C GLU A 234 -7.72 -9.23 3.09
N LYS A 235 -6.49 -9.51 3.53
CA LYS A 235 -6.23 -10.56 4.52
C LYS A 235 -6.89 -10.23 5.87
N THR A 236 -6.93 -8.96 6.24
CA THR A 236 -7.58 -8.50 7.47
C THR A 236 -9.09 -8.69 7.39
N CYS A 237 -9.72 -8.40 6.25
CA CYS A 237 -11.13 -8.74 5.99
C CYS A 237 -11.39 -10.24 6.16
N GLU A 238 -10.54 -11.10 5.59
CA GLU A 238 -10.66 -12.55 5.71
C GLU A 238 -10.59 -13.00 7.18
N VAL A 239 -9.59 -12.53 7.93
CA VAL A 239 -9.40 -12.85 9.35
C VAL A 239 -10.55 -12.33 10.20
N GLN A 240 -11.04 -11.12 9.94
CA GLN A 240 -12.17 -10.54 10.65
C GLN A 240 -13.45 -11.36 10.43
N ILE A 241 -13.73 -11.78 9.19
CA ILE A 241 -14.88 -12.66 8.89
C ILE A 241 -14.77 -13.98 9.64
N MET A 242 -13.57 -14.58 9.69
CA MET A 242 -13.33 -15.82 10.45
C MET A 242 -13.53 -15.62 11.96
N ALA A 243 -13.03 -14.52 12.53
CA ALA A 243 -13.17 -14.20 13.94
C ALA A 243 -14.64 -13.96 14.31
N ASP A 244 -15.38 -13.22 13.48
CA ASP A 244 -16.81 -12.95 13.66
C ASP A 244 -17.63 -14.24 13.58
N ALA A 245 -17.31 -15.12 12.63
CA ALA A 245 -17.98 -16.41 12.47
C ALA A 245 -17.74 -17.37 13.64
N ALA A 246 -16.59 -17.28 14.30
CA ALA A 246 -16.31 -18.08 15.51
C ALA A 246 -17.21 -17.71 16.70
N GLY A 247 -17.79 -16.50 16.71
CA GLY A 247 -18.80 -16.08 17.68
C GLY A 247 -18.31 -15.89 19.11
N HIS A 248 -16.99 -15.87 19.33
CA HIS A 248 -16.38 -15.57 20.62
C HIS A 248 -16.19 -14.06 20.79
N GLU A 249 -16.21 -13.60 22.05
CA GLU A 249 -15.86 -12.21 22.37
C GLU A 249 -14.40 -11.93 21.96
N LYS A 250 -14.22 -10.95 21.08
CA LYS A 250 -12.90 -10.52 20.59
C LYS A 250 -12.23 -9.63 21.64
N LYS A 251 -10.94 -9.85 21.87
CA LYS A 251 -10.09 -8.95 22.65
C LYS A 251 -9.44 -7.96 21.70
N ILE A 252 -10.00 -6.76 21.63
CA ILE A 252 -9.48 -5.69 20.77
C ILE A 252 -8.15 -5.19 21.36
N ILE A 253 -7.17 -4.94 20.49
CA ILE A 253 -5.88 -4.34 20.87
C ILE A 253 -6.13 -2.93 21.42
N GLY A 254 -5.46 -2.60 22.54
CA GLY A 254 -5.57 -1.29 23.16
C GLY A 254 -5.05 -0.17 22.26
N GLU A 255 -5.54 1.05 22.47
CA GLU A 255 -5.18 2.20 21.63
C GLU A 255 -3.68 2.52 21.66
N GLU A 256 -3.03 2.35 22.82
CA GLU A 256 -1.60 2.61 22.97
C GLU A 256 -0.77 1.60 22.18
N GLU A 257 -1.09 0.31 22.27
CA GLU A 257 -0.41 -0.75 21.51
C GLU A 257 -0.68 -0.60 20.01
N ALA A 258 -1.92 -0.32 19.61
CA ALA A 258 -2.27 -0.12 18.21
C ALA A 258 -1.53 1.07 17.60
N ARG A 259 -1.49 2.21 18.29
CA ARG A 259 -0.72 3.39 17.88
C ARG A 259 0.77 3.08 17.78
N PHE A 260 1.37 2.49 18.81
CA PHE A 260 2.79 2.17 18.80
C PHE A 260 3.16 1.25 17.64
N THR A 261 2.40 0.18 17.43
CA THR A 261 2.62 -0.73 16.30
C THR A 261 2.44 -0.04 14.95
N HIS A 262 1.43 0.84 14.83
CA HIS A 262 1.23 1.64 13.62
C HIS A 262 2.43 2.55 13.32
N GLU A 263 2.90 3.32 14.30
CA GLU A 263 4.02 4.26 14.14
C GLU A 263 5.33 3.55 13.75
N VAL A 264 5.50 2.30 14.16
CA VAL A 264 6.66 1.48 13.78
C VAL A 264 6.47 0.87 12.39
N ASN A 265 5.28 0.36 12.04
CA ASN A 265 5.12 -0.48 10.84
C ASN A 265 4.49 0.21 9.62
N ALA A 266 3.90 1.40 9.78
CA ALA A 266 3.10 2.04 8.72
C ALA A 266 3.85 3.13 7.93
N ASP A 267 5.16 3.29 8.12
CA ASP A 267 5.92 4.25 7.34
C ASP A 267 6.12 3.75 5.88
N PRO A 268 6.29 4.67 4.89
CA PRO A 268 6.37 4.29 3.48
C PRO A 268 7.49 3.30 3.13
N VAL A 269 8.63 3.35 3.82
CA VAL A 269 9.75 2.44 3.55
C VAL A 269 9.41 1.05 4.05
N THR A 270 8.86 0.94 5.27
CA THR A 270 8.43 -0.36 5.79
C THR A 270 7.34 -0.98 4.91
N LEU A 271 6.30 -0.22 4.53
CA LEU A 271 5.24 -0.72 3.66
C LEU A 271 5.73 -1.13 2.26
N TYR A 272 6.71 -0.39 1.70
CA TYR A 272 7.39 -0.81 0.47
C TYR A 272 8.12 -2.14 0.66
N THR A 273 8.89 -2.28 1.73
CA THR A 273 9.68 -3.48 2.01
C THR A 273 8.80 -4.70 2.24
N GLU A 274 7.69 -4.53 2.94
CA GLU A 274 6.71 -5.59 3.18
C GLU A 274 6.09 -6.16 1.88
N PHE A 275 6.04 -5.36 0.80
CA PHE A 275 5.60 -5.84 -0.51
C PHE A 275 6.65 -6.67 -1.25
N GLN A 276 7.94 -6.43 -0.99
CA GLN A 276 9.03 -6.95 -1.81
C GLN A 276 9.08 -8.48 -1.90
N PRO A 277 8.83 -9.27 -0.82
CA PRO A 277 8.84 -10.74 -0.94
C PRO A 277 7.86 -11.27 -1.99
N ASP A 278 6.66 -10.67 -2.10
CA ASP A 278 5.68 -11.06 -3.09
C ASP A 278 6.05 -10.57 -4.50
N PHE A 279 6.63 -9.37 -4.62
CA PHE A 279 7.12 -8.82 -5.88
C PHE A 279 8.31 -9.60 -6.43
N GLU A 280 9.34 -9.84 -5.62
CA GLU A 280 10.54 -10.60 -5.98
C GLU A 280 10.19 -12.02 -6.42
N PHE A 281 9.18 -12.64 -5.79
CA PHE A 281 8.68 -13.94 -6.23
C PHE A 281 8.08 -13.86 -7.65
N GLU A 282 7.34 -12.80 -7.99
CA GLU A 282 6.85 -12.59 -9.35
C GLU A 282 7.98 -12.29 -10.34
N VAL A 283 9.00 -11.51 -9.94
CA VAL A 283 10.21 -11.29 -10.76
C VAL A 283 10.87 -12.64 -11.09
N TRP A 284 11.14 -13.46 -10.06
CA TRP A 284 11.73 -14.79 -10.22
C TRP A 284 10.86 -15.70 -11.12
N LYS A 285 9.56 -15.75 -10.86
CA LYS A 285 8.60 -16.59 -11.59
C LYS A 285 8.43 -16.16 -13.06
N SER A 286 8.56 -14.86 -13.34
CA SER A 286 8.43 -14.30 -14.70
C SER A 286 9.59 -14.65 -15.62
N ARG A 287 10.70 -15.18 -15.10
CA ARG A 287 11.93 -15.50 -15.86
C ARG A 287 12.45 -14.29 -16.66
N GLY A 288 12.36 -13.11 -16.05
CA GLY A 288 12.83 -11.84 -16.63
C GLY A 288 11.80 -11.10 -17.47
N GLU A 289 10.60 -11.65 -17.69
CA GLU A 289 9.54 -10.97 -18.43
C GLU A 289 9.03 -9.70 -17.73
N LEU A 290 9.06 -9.67 -16.40
CA LEU A 290 8.54 -8.54 -15.62
C LEU A 290 9.45 -7.31 -15.64
N THR A 291 10.76 -7.52 -15.62
CA THR A 291 11.79 -6.46 -15.48
C THR A 291 12.58 -6.19 -16.76
N ASN A 292 12.42 -7.02 -17.80
CA ASN A 292 13.03 -6.78 -19.12
C ASN A 292 11.98 -6.68 -20.24
N GLY A 293 10.70 -6.70 -19.89
CA GLY A 293 9.59 -6.61 -20.83
C GLY A 293 9.40 -5.18 -21.34
N LEU A 294 10.16 -4.80 -22.37
CA LEU A 294 9.75 -3.80 -23.34
C LEU A 294 8.72 -4.41 -24.30
#